data_AF-A0A5B6ZR79-F1
#
_entry.id   AF-A0A5B6ZR79-F1
#
_cell.length_a   1.000
_cell.length_b   1.000
_cell.length_c   1.000
_cell.angle_alpha   90.00
_cell.angle_beta   90.00
_cell.angle_gamma   90.00
#
_symmetry.space_group_name_H-M   'P 1'
#
loop_
_entity.id
_entity.type
_entity.pdbx_description
1 polymer ?
#
loop_
_entity_poly.entity_id
_entity_poly.type
_entity_poly.pdbx_seq_one_letter_code
_entity_poly.pdbx_strand_id
1 'polypeptide(L)'
;FKEALQLPLLMPNPPRNPTPFDGMFKMGSYKVLSEVSPLIQFMNFTSNQALLEALDDAERIHIVDFDVGFGAQWASFMQELPRRNKGTTPSLKITAFASPSTHHPFELGLMHENLTQFANEIGINFELEVVNFDSFDPNSHSMPLFQTSENEVIAVNFPIWSCLSHLSALPSLLRFIKQLSPKIVVSLDRGCERIDLPFSHHLLHALQYYEVLLDSIEATNVTSDTASKIERFLFLPRIENIVLGRLSAPDKMPHWKALFASAGFLPVAFSNFAETQAECLVKRTPGRGFRVEKRQASLVLCWQSRELMSASAWRC
;
A
#
# COMPACT_ATOMS: atom_id res chain seq x y z
N PHE A 1 -0.24 12.20 -17.54
CA PHE A 1 -0.55 13.53 -16.98
C PHE A 1 -1.46 14.37 -17.86
N LYS A 2 -1.11 14.65 -19.13
CA LYS A 2 -1.99 15.40 -20.05
C LYS A 2 -3.39 14.78 -20.12
N GLU A 3 -3.48 13.48 -20.36
CA GLU A 3 -4.75 12.74 -20.41
C GLU A 3 -5.52 12.84 -19.09
N ALA A 4 -4.84 12.60 -17.97
CA ALA A 4 -5.42 12.72 -16.62
C ALA A 4 -6.02 14.11 -16.33
N LEU A 5 -5.40 15.19 -16.81
CA LEU A 5 -5.93 16.56 -16.67
C LEU A 5 -7.13 16.83 -17.58
N GLN A 6 -7.26 16.09 -18.68
CA GLN A 6 -8.36 16.22 -19.62
C GLN A 6 -9.58 15.37 -19.22
N LEU A 7 -9.39 14.32 -18.40
CA LEU A 7 -10.48 13.43 -17.97
C LEU A 7 -11.70 14.17 -17.39
N PRO A 8 -11.55 15.11 -16.44
CA PRO A 8 -12.71 15.85 -15.89
C PRO A 8 -13.45 16.71 -16.93
N LEU A 9 -12.75 17.14 -17.99
CA LEU A 9 -13.30 17.99 -19.05
C LEU A 9 -14.03 17.16 -20.12
N LEU A 10 -13.60 15.91 -20.33
CA LEU A 10 -14.11 15.01 -21.37
C LEU A 10 -15.20 14.06 -20.86
N MET A 11 -15.22 13.77 -19.55
CA MET A 11 -16.15 12.85 -18.92
C MET A 11 -16.77 13.51 -17.67
N PRO A 12 -17.97 14.12 -17.76
CA PRO A 12 -18.71 14.58 -16.58
C PRO A 12 -19.30 13.43 -15.74
N ASN A 13 -19.14 12.17 -16.21
CA ASN A 13 -19.61 10.95 -15.55
C ASN A 13 -18.44 10.16 -14.93
N PRO A 14 -18.70 9.28 -13.93
CA PRO A 14 -17.66 8.60 -13.16
C PRO A 14 -16.67 7.81 -14.04
N PRO A 15 -15.43 7.58 -13.54
CA PRO A 15 -14.40 6.88 -14.29
C PRO A 15 -14.89 5.52 -14.78
N ARG A 16 -14.39 5.11 -15.95
CA ARG A 16 -14.73 3.82 -16.57
C ARG A 16 -14.40 2.69 -15.59
N ASN A 17 -15.41 1.89 -15.22
CA ASN A 17 -15.18 0.69 -14.43
C ASN A 17 -14.16 -0.22 -15.14
N PRO A 18 -13.15 -0.75 -14.43
CA PRO A 18 -12.17 -1.63 -15.02
C PRO A 18 -12.86 -2.86 -15.63
N THR A 19 -12.39 -3.34 -16.76
CA THR A 19 -12.88 -4.59 -17.36
C THR A 19 -12.09 -5.79 -16.81
N PRO A 20 -12.59 -7.03 -16.94
CA PRO A 20 -11.81 -8.23 -16.59
C PRO A 20 -10.45 -8.29 -17.31
N PHE A 21 -10.40 -7.83 -18.57
CA PHE A 21 -9.17 -7.77 -19.34
C PHE A 21 -8.17 -6.77 -18.77
N ASP A 22 -8.64 -5.59 -18.33
CA ASP A 22 -7.78 -4.60 -17.66
C ASP A 22 -7.15 -5.21 -16.41
N GLY A 23 -7.91 -5.98 -15.64
CA GLY A 23 -7.39 -6.70 -14.47
C GLY A 23 -6.32 -7.73 -14.81
N MET A 24 -6.50 -8.53 -15.86
CA MET A 24 -5.48 -9.47 -16.33
C MET A 24 -4.18 -8.77 -16.76
N PHE A 25 -4.29 -7.67 -17.52
CA PHE A 25 -3.13 -6.90 -17.94
C PHE A 25 -2.43 -6.19 -16.77
N LYS A 26 -3.20 -5.71 -15.80
CA LYS A 26 -2.70 -5.12 -14.55
C LYS A 26 -1.92 -6.15 -13.74
N MET A 27 -2.44 -7.36 -13.56
CA MET A 27 -1.73 -8.47 -12.90
C MET A 27 -0.44 -8.86 -13.62
N GLY A 28 -0.48 -9.01 -14.94
CA GLY A 28 0.70 -9.32 -15.75
C GLY A 28 1.77 -8.22 -15.64
N SER A 29 1.35 -6.96 -15.70
CA SER A 29 2.26 -5.81 -15.55
C SER A 29 2.84 -5.72 -14.14
N TYR A 30 2.05 -6.03 -13.10
CA TYR A 30 2.51 -6.07 -11.71
C TYR A 30 3.59 -7.13 -11.52
N LYS A 31 3.38 -8.34 -12.07
CA LYS A 31 4.37 -9.40 -12.04
C LYS A 31 5.67 -8.95 -12.67
N VAL A 32 5.62 -8.40 -13.88
CA VAL A 32 6.84 -7.95 -14.56
C VAL A 32 7.53 -6.81 -13.82
N LEU A 33 6.76 -5.83 -13.29
CA LEU A 33 7.33 -4.76 -12.47
C LEU A 33 8.08 -5.32 -11.25
N SER A 34 7.55 -6.37 -10.61
CA SER A 34 8.21 -7.03 -9.48
C SER A 34 9.51 -7.75 -9.90
N GLU A 35 9.62 -8.23 -11.13
CA GLU A 35 10.82 -8.92 -11.60
C GLU A 35 11.96 -7.94 -11.91
N VAL A 36 11.62 -6.72 -12.32
CA VAL A 36 12.60 -5.74 -12.85
C VAL A 36 12.90 -4.59 -11.89
N SER A 37 12.02 -4.32 -10.91
CA SER A 37 12.14 -3.21 -9.96
C SER A 37 12.00 -3.70 -8.52
N PRO A 38 12.76 -3.13 -7.55
CA PRO A 38 12.65 -3.53 -6.15
C PRO A 38 11.44 -2.91 -5.43
N LEU A 39 10.66 -2.04 -6.10
CA LEU A 39 9.59 -1.26 -5.47
C LEU A 39 8.58 -2.12 -4.71
N ILE A 40 8.08 -3.17 -5.34
CA ILE A 40 7.05 -4.04 -4.77
C ILE A 40 7.61 -4.83 -3.58
N GLN A 41 8.82 -5.40 -3.73
CA GLN A 41 9.44 -6.15 -2.65
C GLN A 41 9.85 -5.25 -1.50
N PHE A 42 10.32 -4.03 -1.77
CA PHE A 42 10.67 -3.07 -0.74
C PHE A 42 9.45 -2.74 0.10
N MET A 43 8.34 -2.39 -0.56
CA MET A 43 7.05 -2.15 0.06
C MET A 43 6.62 -3.33 0.94
N ASN A 44 6.56 -4.54 0.37
CA ASN A 44 6.03 -5.71 1.05
C ASN A 44 6.94 -6.15 2.20
N PHE A 45 8.25 -6.25 1.97
CA PHE A 45 9.17 -6.83 2.96
C PHE A 45 9.43 -5.88 4.13
N THR A 46 9.62 -4.59 3.87
CA THR A 46 9.78 -3.62 4.97
C THR A 46 8.53 -3.54 5.83
N SER A 47 7.35 -3.56 5.21
CA SER A 47 6.08 -3.53 5.94
C SER A 47 5.86 -4.81 6.73
N ASN A 48 6.02 -5.96 6.08
CA ASN A 48 5.88 -7.27 6.74
C ASN A 48 6.87 -7.43 7.89
N GLN A 49 8.10 -6.96 7.76
CA GLN A 49 9.06 -7.09 8.83
C GLN A 49 8.65 -6.30 10.09
N ALA A 50 8.14 -5.07 9.93
CA ALA A 50 7.60 -4.30 11.05
C ALA A 50 6.34 -4.95 11.66
N LEU A 51 5.44 -5.47 10.82
CA LEU A 51 4.25 -6.20 11.28
C LEU A 51 4.64 -7.45 12.07
N LEU A 52 5.55 -8.27 11.54
CA LEU A 52 5.98 -9.52 12.16
C LEU A 52 6.69 -9.28 13.50
N GLU A 53 7.52 -8.24 13.60
CA GLU A 53 8.16 -7.87 14.87
C GLU A 53 7.15 -7.41 15.93
N ALA A 54 6.13 -6.65 15.51
CA ALA A 54 5.09 -6.20 16.42
C ALA A 54 4.17 -7.36 16.87
N LEU A 55 4.01 -8.41 16.05
CA LEU A 55 3.04 -9.49 16.24
C LEU A 55 3.67 -10.82 16.70
N ASP A 56 4.94 -10.83 17.09
CA ASP A 56 5.71 -12.05 17.41
C ASP A 56 5.13 -12.91 18.54
N ASP A 57 4.32 -12.32 19.41
CA ASP A 57 3.67 -12.96 20.57
C ASP A 57 2.16 -13.18 20.38
N ALA A 58 1.61 -12.86 19.21
CA ALA A 58 0.18 -12.92 18.96
C ALA A 58 -0.25 -14.29 18.41
N GLU A 59 -1.15 -14.98 19.14
CA GLU A 59 -1.78 -16.23 18.67
C GLU A 59 -2.92 -15.99 17.68
N ARG A 60 -3.60 -14.85 17.79
CA ARG A 60 -4.68 -14.40 16.90
C ARG A 60 -4.33 -13.04 16.32
N ILE A 61 -4.03 -13.00 15.02
CA ILE A 61 -3.63 -11.79 14.30
C ILE A 61 -4.79 -11.30 13.45
N HIS A 62 -5.11 -10.01 13.55
CA HIS A 62 -6.03 -9.32 12.65
C HIS A 62 -5.31 -8.19 11.92
N ILE A 63 -5.18 -8.32 10.61
CA ILE A 63 -4.67 -7.25 9.77
C ILE A 63 -5.85 -6.47 9.20
N VAL A 64 -5.82 -5.15 9.37
CA VAL A 64 -6.68 -4.24 8.61
C VAL A 64 -5.85 -3.62 7.50
N ASP A 65 -6.20 -3.90 6.26
CA ASP A 65 -5.42 -3.53 5.09
C ASP A 65 -6.21 -2.59 4.17
N PHE A 66 -5.56 -1.52 3.72
CA PHE A 66 -6.14 -0.50 2.85
C PHE A 66 -5.65 -0.55 1.39
N ASP A 67 -4.86 -1.55 1.02
CA ASP A 67 -4.37 -1.75 -0.35
C ASP A 67 -3.94 -3.22 -0.58
N VAL A 68 -4.92 -4.13 -0.61
CA VAL A 68 -4.65 -5.58 -0.59
C VAL A 68 -3.93 -6.07 -1.85
N GLY A 69 -4.01 -5.26 -2.91
CA GLY A 69 -3.41 -5.52 -4.20
C GLY A 69 -3.80 -6.90 -4.73
N PHE A 70 -2.78 -7.71 -5.03
CA PHE A 70 -2.95 -9.08 -5.53
C PHE A 70 -2.60 -10.15 -4.47
N GLY A 71 -2.53 -9.78 -3.19
CA GLY A 71 -2.23 -10.70 -2.09
C GLY A 71 -0.74 -11.09 -1.93
N ALA A 72 0.16 -10.63 -2.81
CA ALA A 72 1.59 -10.99 -2.74
C ALA A 72 2.25 -10.63 -1.39
N GLN A 73 1.88 -9.48 -0.81
CA GLN A 73 2.34 -9.09 0.54
C GLN A 73 1.92 -10.14 1.58
N TRP A 74 0.64 -10.49 1.58
CA TRP A 74 0.05 -11.40 2.57
C TRP A 74 0.53 -12.83 2.45
N ALA A 75 0.73 -13.34 1.23
CA ALA A 75 1.39 -14.62 1.02
C ALA A 75 2.80 -14.64 1.62
N SER A 76 3.60 -13.58 1.39
CA SER A 76 4.95 -13.50 1.97
C SER A 76 4.95 -13.27 3.49
N PHE A 77 3.94 -12.60 4.05
CA PHE A 77 3.76 -12.46 5.50
C PHE A 77 3.46 -13.82 6.14
N MET A 78 2.50 -14.55 5.57
CA MET A 78 2.12 -15.89 6.00
C MET A 78 3.30 -16.88 5.98
N GLN A 79 4.18 -16.81 4.97
CA GLN A 79 5.37 -17.65 4.89
C GLN A 79 6.32 -17.52 6.10
N GLU A 80 6.34 -16.36 6.74
CA GLU A 80 7.24 -16.07 7.86
C GLU A 80 6.58 -16.28 9.23
N LEU A 81 5.24 -16.40 9.30
CA LEU A 81 4.52 -16.58 10.57
C LEU A 81 4.90 -17.89 11.32
N PRO A 82 4.92 -19.08 10.68
CA PRO A 82 5.25 -20.32 11.39
C PRO A 82 6.68 -20.39 11.92
N ARG A 83 7.59 -19.62 11.31
CA ARG A 83 9.03 -19.65 11.65
C ARG A 83 9.35 -18.90 12.94
N ARG A 84 8.46 -18.00 13.38
CA ARG A 84 8.68 -17.12 14.52
C ARG A 84 8.02 -17.60 15.80
N ASN A 85 6.93 -18.37 15.69
CA ASN A 85 6.18 -18.81 16.87
C ASN A 85 6.71 -20.08 17.54
N LYS A 86 6.78 -20.05 18.87
CA LYS A 86 7.37 -21.09 19.75
C LYS A 86 6.44 -22.30 19.99
N GLY A 87 5.85 -22.86 18.93
CA GLY A 87 5.15 -24.16 18.97
C GLY A 87 3.69 -24.17 18.53
N THR A 88 3.08 -23.01 18.24
CA THR A 88 1.71 -22.92 17.67
C THR A 88 1.70 -21.99 16.47
N THR A 89 0.99 -22.37 15.40
CA THR A 89 0.79 -21.50 14.24
C THR A 89 -0.35 -20.52 14.57
N PRO A 90 -0.14 -19.20 14.44
CA PRO A 90 -1.17 -18.22 14.75
C PRO A 90 -2.30 -18.27 13.71
N SER A 91 -3.52 -17.92 14.11
CA SER A 91 -4.60 -17.65 13.16
C SER A 91 -4.46 -16.25 12.58
N LEU A 92 -4.81 -16.09 11.30
CA LEU A 92 -4.71 -14.83 10.59
C LEU A 92 -6.06 -14.44 9.99
N LYS A 93 -6.60 -13.32 10.44
CA LYS A 93 -7.72 -12.63 9.81
C LYS A 93 -7.20 -11.40 9.06
N ILE A 94 -7.70 -11.16 7.85
CA ILE A 94 -7.46 -9.94 7.09
C ILE A 94 -8.79 -9.29 6.76
N THR A 95 -8.97 -8.03 7.13
CA THR A 95 -10.03 -7.16 6.62
C THR A 95 -9.43 -6.22 5.59
N ALA A 96 -9.74 -6.45 4.32
CA ALA A 96 -9.21 -5.70 3.18
C ALA A 96 -10.23 -4.67 2.68
N PHE A 97 -9.84 -3.39 2.68
CA PHE A 97 -10.60 -2.33 2.04
C PHE A 97 -10.30 -2.30 0.55
N ALA A 98 -11.33 -2.44 -0.27
CA ALA A 98 -11.23 -2.38 -1.73
C ALA A 98 -12.31 -1.47 -2.31
N SER A 99 -11.96 -0.72 -3.35
CA SER A 99 -12.91 0.08 -4.12
C SER A 99 -13.21 -0.62 -5.45
N PRO A 100 -14.49 -0.79 -5.84
CA PRO A 100 -14.87 -1.31 -7.16
C PRO A 100 -14.32 -0.51 -8.34
N SER A 101 -13.93 0.75 -8.12
CA SER A 101 -13.30 1.61 -9.15
C SER A 101 -11.84 1.25 -9.43
N THR A 102 -11.16 0.60 -8.49
CA THR A 102 -9.71 0.28 -8.58
C THR A 102 -9.44 -1.23 -8.58
N HIS A 103 -10.38 -2.01 -8.06
CA HIS A 103 -10.31 -3.46 -7.93
C HIS A 103 -11.52 -4.09 -8.60
N HIS A 104 -11.29 -4.71 -9.76
CA HIS A 104 -12.36 -5.45 -10.42
C HIS A 104 -12.72 -6.71 -9.59
N PRO A 105 -14.01 -7.10 -9.49
CA PRO A 105 -14.41 -8.26 -8.69
C PRO A 105 -13.68 -9.56 -9.03
N PHE A 106 -13.32 -9.76 -10.30
CA PHE A 106 -12.48 -10.88 -10.74
C PHE A 106 -11.08 -10.88 -10.09
N GLU A 107 -10.42 -9.72 -9.97
CA GLU A 107 -9.11 -9.60 -9.32
C GLU A 107 -9.21 -9.98 -7.85
N LEU A 108 -10.26 -9.50 -7.17
CA LEU A 108 -10.50 -9.78 -5.75
C LEU A 108 -10.82 -11.27 -5.51
N GLY A 109 -11.63 -11.88 -6.37
CA GLY A 109 -11.93 -13.31 -6.28
C GLY A 109 -10.68 -14.18 -6.42
N LEU A 110 -9.85 -13.91 -7.45
CA LEU A 110 -8.61 -14.64 -7.66
C LEU A 110 -7.59 -14.42 -6.53
N MET A 111 -7.48 -13.19 -6.02
CA MET A 111 -6.64 -12.88 -4.85
C MET A 111 -7.10 -13.66 -3.61
N HIS A 112 -8.41 -13.69 -3.35
CA HIS A 112 -8.98 -14.43 -2.22
C HIS A 112 -8.73 -15.94 -2.35
N GLU A 113 -9.01 -16.53 -3.51
CA GLU A 113 -8.75 -17.96 -3.77
C GLU A 113 -7.28 -18.32 -3.56
N ASN A 114 -6.36 -17.53 -4.13
CA ASN A 114 -4.92 -17.77 -4.02
C ASN A 114 -4.43 -17.68 -2.57
N LEU A 115 -4.89 -16.68 -1.80
CA LEU A 115 -4.49 -16.55 -0.39
C LEU A 115 -5.05 -17.68 0.47
N THR A 116 -6.31 -18.07 0.26
CA THR A 116 -6.92 -19.19 0.98
C THR A 116 -6.25 -20.50 0.66
N GLN A 117 -5.97 -20.77 -0.62
CA GLN A 117 -5.21 -21.96 -1.01
C GLN A 117 -3.82 -21.96 -0.37
N PHE A 118 -3.10 -20.84 -0.47
CA PHE A 118 -1.75 -20.73 0.07
C PHE A 118 -1.72 -20.94 1.59
N ALA A 119 -2.67 -20.34 2.33
CA ALA A 119 -2.80 -20.52 3.78
C ALA A 119 -3.04 -21.99 4.16
N ASN A 120 -3.90 -22.69 3.42
CA ASN A 120 -4.17 -24.12 3.63
C ASN A 120 -2.91 -24.98 3.40
N GLU A 121 -2.12 -24.68 2.37
CA GLU A 121 -0.88 -25.41 2.04
C GLU A 121 0.17 -25.32 3.15
N ILE A 122 0.23 -24.20 3.88
CA ILE A 122 1.19 -23.99 4.98
C ILE A 122 0.55 -24.17 6.38
N GLY A 123 -0.72 -24.56 6.45
CA GLY A 123 -1.42 -24.88 7.69
C GLY A 123 -1.77 -23.67 8.57
N ILE A 124 -2.05 -22.50 7.97
CA ILE A 124 -2.53 -21.32 8.70
C ILE A 124 -4.05 -21.28 8.66
N ASN A 125 -4.69 -21.11 9.82
CA ASN A 125 -6.12 -20.80 9.88
C ASN A 125 -6.33 -19.36 9.39
N PHE A 126 -6.93 -19.21 8.21
CA PHE A 126 -7.01 -17.94 7.50
C PHE A 126 -8.44 -17.53 7.19
N GLU A 127 -8.76 -16.26 7.46
CA GLU A 127 -10.02 -15.60 7.12
C GLU A 127 -9.73 -14.30 6.37
N LEU A 128 -10.42 -14.06 5.26
CA LEU A 128 -10.36 -12.82 4.50
C LEU A 128 -11.74 -12.24 4.32
N GLU A 129 -11.90 -11.00 4.73
CA GLU A 129 -13.13 -10.23 4.55
C GLU A 129 -12.83 -8.98 3.72
N VAL A 130 -13.61 -8.75 2.67
CA VAL A 130 -13.45 -7.58 1.79
C VAL A 130 -14.55 -6.56 2.07
N VAL A 131 -14.14 -5.35 2.45
CA VAL A 131 -15.03 -4.21 2.72
C VAL A 131 -14.98 -3.24 1.56
N ASN A 132 -16.15 -2.83 1.06
CA ASN A 132 -16.23 -1.78 0.06
C ASN A 132 -15.85 -0.43 0.68
N PHE A 133 -14.69 0.09 0.28
CA PHE A 133 -14.15 1.33 0.84
C PHE A 133 -14.96 2.57 0.45
N ASP A 134 -15.57 2.57 -0.73
CA ASP A 134 -16.31 3.75 -1.23
C ASP A 134 -17.62 3.99 -0.48
N SER A 135 -18.18 2.94 0.14
CA SER A 135 -19.39 3.01 0.97
C SER A 135 -19.08 2.96 2.46
N PHE A 136 -17.81 2.91 2.86
CA PHE A 136 -17.42 2.79 4.26
C PHE A 136 -17.58 4.13 4.99
N ASP A 137 -18.34 4.13 6.09
CA ASP A 137 -18.43 5.26 7.00
C ASP A 137 -17.56 5.02 8.25
N PRO A 138 -16.42 5.72 8.40
CA PRO A 138 -15.55 5.59 9.56
C PRO A 138 -16.19 6.07 10.88
N ASN A 139 -17.33 6.76 10.85
CA ASN A 139 -18.02 7.24 12.04
C ASN A 139 -19.12 6.27 12.52
N SER A 140 -19.38 5.19 11.79
CA SER A 140 -20.37 4.19 12.18
C SER A 140 -19.90 3.44 13.42
N HIS A 141 -20.65 3.56 14.52
CA HIS A 141 -20.25 3.06 15.85
C HIS A 141 -20.37 1.54 16.04
N SER A 142 -20.92 0.81 15.08
CA SER A 142 -21.19 -0.63 15.23
C SER A 142 -20.78 -1.39 13.98
N MET A 143 -19.54 -1.90 13.95
CA MET A 143 -19.10 -2.81 12.91
C MET A 143 -18.77 -4.18 13.51
N PRO A 144 -19.59 -5.22 13.25
CA PRO A 144 -19.34 -6.58 13.73
C PRO A 144 -17.96 -7.10 13.34
N LEU A 145 -17.47 -6.70 12.16
CA LEU A 145 -16.16 -7.06 11.61
C LEU A 145 -14.99 -6.77 12.56
N PHE A 146 -15.11 -5.69 13.36
CA PHE A 146 -14.08 -5.17 14.24
C PHE A 146 -14.45 -5.35 15.71
N GLN A 147 -15.47 -6.17 16.02
CA GLN A 147 -15.68 -6.67 17.37
C GLN A 147 -14.58 -7.70 17.64
N THR A 148 -13.48 -7.21 18.22
CA THR A 148 -12.32 -8.04 18.56
C THR A 148 -12.76 -9.17 19.46
N SER A 149 -12.45 -10.41 19.05
CA SER A 149 -12.53 -11.54 19.97
C SER A 149 -11.55 -11.33 21.13
N GLU A 150 -11.80 -11.93 22.30
CA GLU A 150 -10.82 -11.91 23.39
C GLU A 150 -9.45 -12.36 22.83
N ASN A 151 -8.37 -11.64 23.09
CA ASN A 151 -6.98 -11.91 22.64
C ASN A 151 -6.64 -11.73 21.14
N GLU A 152 -7.49 -11.11 20.31
CA GLU A 152 -7.12 -10.72 18.95
C GLU A 152 -6.22 -9.47 18.93
N VAL A 153 -5.08 -9.54 18.24
CA VAL A 153 -4.13 -8.43 18.13
C VAL A 153 -4.23 -7.80 16.75
N ILE A 154 -4.61 -6.52 16.71
CA ILE A 154 -4.79 -5.77 15.46
C ILE A 154 -3.47 -5.13 15.02
N ALA A 155 -3.16 -5.22 13.74
CA ALA A 155 -2.21 -4.37 13.05
C ALA A 155 -2.82 -3.78 11.78
N VAL A 156 -2.34 -2.61 11.35
CA VAL A 156 -2.90 -1.90 10.19
C VAL A 156 -1.83 -1.66 9.13
N ASN A 157 -2.14 -2.02 7.89
CA ASN A 157 -1.37 -1.63 6.70
C ASN A 157 -2.10 -0.49 5.99
N PHE A 158 -1.55 0.71 6.07
CA PHE A 158 -2.19 1.95 5.61
C PHE A 158 -1.27 2.75 4.67
N PRO A 159 -1.14 2.36 3.40
CA PRO A 159 -0.45 3.18 2.41
C PRO A 159 -1.19 4.50 2.17
N ILE A 160 -0.48 5.62 2.14
CA ILE A 160 -1.10 6.96 2.09
C ILE A 160 -1.90 7.18 0.81
N TRP A 161 -1.49 6.55 -0.30
CA TRP A 161 -2.21 6.65 -1.57
C TRP A 161 -3.58 5.96 -1.58
N SER A 162 -3.87 5.07 -0.62
CA SER A 162 -5.18 4.40 -0.52
C SER A 162 -6.32 5.38 -0.30
N CYS A 163 -6.06 6.49 0.40
CA CYS A 163 -7.08 7.49 0.76
C CYS A 163 -7.20 8.64 -0.26
N LEU A 164 -6.55 8.59 -1.43
CA LEU A 164 -6.57 9.71 -2.40
C LEU A 164 -7.98 10.04 -2.92
N SER A 165 -8.85 9.03 -3.06
CA SER A 165 -10.27 9.24 -3.42
C SER A 165 -11.13 9.70 -2.24
N HIS A 166 -10.57 9.65 -1.02
CA HIS A 166 -11.25 9.83 0.27
C HIS A 166 -10.51 10.83 1.17
N LEU A 167 -9.80 11.81 0.58
CA LEU A 167 -8.90 12.71 1.32
C LEU A 167 -9.61 13.47 2.44
N SER A 168 -10.84 13.91 2.21
CA SER A 168 -11.67 14.60 3.21
C SER A 168 -12.03 13.72 4.40
N ALA A 169 -12.08 12.39 4.22
CA ALA A 169 -12.37 11.42 5.27
C ALA A 169 -11.12 11.01 6.07
N LEU A 170 -9.91 11.36 5.63
CA LEU A 170 -8.65 10.95 6.27
C LEU A 170 -8.61 11.23 7.79
N PRO A 171 -9.02 12.41 8.32
CA PRO A 171 -9.04 12.65 9.76
C PRO A 171 -9.97 11.69 10.52
N SER A 172 -11.15 11.38 9.95
CA SER A 172 -12.08 10.43 10.55
C SER A 172 -11.58 8.99 10.43
N LEU A 173 -10.90 8.66 9.34
CA LEU A 173 -10.28 7.34 9.15
C LEU A 173 -9.14 7.09 10.14
N LEU A 174 -8.30 8.09 10.41
CA LEU A 174 -7.25 8.01 11.44
C LEU A 174 -7.86 7.84 12.84
N ARG A 175 -9.00 8.49 13.12
CA ARG A 175 -9.73 8.29 14.38
C ARG A 175 -10.27 6.87 14.48
N PHE A 176 -10.86 6.34 13.41
CA PHE A 176 -11.32 4.95 13.32
C PHE A 176 -10.16 3.98 13.56
N ILE A 177 -9.05 4.13 12.84
CA ILE A 177 -7.86 3.29 13.01
C ILE A 177 -7.37 3.34 14.47
N LYS A 178 -7.39 4.52 15.11
CA LYS A 178 -6.99 4.64 16.52
C LYS A 178 -7.97 3.94 17.46
N GLN A 179 -9.26 3.94 17.18
CA GLN A 179 -10.28 3.25 17.98
C GLN A 179 -10.10 1.73 17.95
N LEU A 180 -9.55 1.17 16.86
CA LEU A 180 -9.15 -0.23 16.78
C LEU A 180 -8.01 -0.58 17.74
N SER A 181 -7.34 0.42 18.32
CA SER A 181 -6.18 0.25 19.21
C SER A 181 -5.09 -0.69 18.65
N PRO A 182 -4.66 -0.50 17.38
CA PRO A 182 -3.71 -1.41 16.75
C PRO A 182 -2.35 -1.35 17.44
N LYS A 183 -1.71 -2.52 17.53
CA LYS A 183 -0.36 -2.66 18.08
C LYS A 183 0.67 -1.92 17.21
N ILE A 184 0.44 -1.89 15.90
CA ILE A 184 1.24 -1.15 14.94
C ILE A 184 0.40 -0.71 13.74
N VAL A 185 0.72 0.47 13.19
CA VAL A 185 0.27 0.94 11.89
C VAL A 185 1.49 1.12 11.01
N VAL A 186 1.53 0.47 9.86
CA VAL A 186 2.59 0.64 8.86
C VAL A 186 2.04 1.45 7.70
N SER A 187 2.75 2.51 7.32
CA SER A 187 2.37 3.40 6.23
C SER A 187 3.49 3.59 5.22
N LEU A 188 3.09 3.65 3.96
CA LEU A 188 3.96 3.86 2.82
C LEU A 188 3.58 5.15 2.10
N ASP A 189 4.58 5.88 1.64
CA ASP A 189 4.45 7.17 0.98
C ASP A 189 5.36 7.22 -0.25
N ARG A 190 4.88 7.80 -1.36
CA ARG A 190 5.68 8.04 -2.57
C ARG A 190 6.34 9.42 -2.56
N GLY A 191 5.98 10.26 -1.57
CA GLY A 191 6.49 11.63 -1.42
C GLY A 191 5.91 12.61 -2.44
N CYS A 192 4.97 12.16 -3.29
CA CYS A 192 4.40 12.97 -4.37
C CYS A 192 2.97 13.43 -4.09
N GLU A 193 2.30 12.82 -3.11
CA GLU A 193 0.97 13.17 -2.59
C GLU A 193 0.99 14.42 -1.69
N ARG A 194 1.49 15.54 -2.24
CA ARG A 194 1.65 16.82 -1.54
C ARG A 194 0.35 17.61 -1.44
N ILE A 195 -0.60 17.07 -0.68
CA ILE A 195 -1.93 17.69 -0.45
C ILE A 195 -1.86 19.01 0.35
N ASP A 196 -0.72 19.29 0.96
CA ASP A 196 -0.39 20.55 1.63
C ASP A 196 -0.09 21.70 0.67
N LEU A 197 0.16 21.39 -0.61
CA LEU A 197 0.54 22.36 -1.63
C LEU A 197 -0.64 22.78 -2.53
N PRO A 198 -0.54 23.95 -3.18
CA PRO A 198 -1.44 24.32 -4.28
C PRO A 198 -1.42 23.27 -5.40
N PHE A 199 -2.54 23.13 -6.13
CA PHE A 199 -2.72 22.12 -7.17
C PHE A 199 -1.56 22.06 -8.18
N SER A 200 -1.08 23.21 -8.67
CA SER A 200 0.03 23.27 -9.64
C SER A 200 1.34 22.68 -9.11
N HIS A 201 1.65 22.93 -7.83
CA HIS A 201 2.86 22.41 -7.19
C HIS A 201 2.71 20.93 -6.86
N HIS A 202 1.52 20.50 -6.42
CA HIS A 202 1.19 19.09 -6.25
C HIS A 202 1.41 18.30 -7.56
N LEU A 203 0.91 18.81 -8.69
CA LEU A 203 1.13 18.20 -10.00
C LEU A 203 2.61 18.15 -10.38
N LEU A 204 3.37 19.22 -10.11
CA LEU A 204 4.81 19.25 -10.38
C LEU A 204 5.54 18.16 -9.59
N HIS A 205 5.23 18.00 -8.30
CA HIS A 205 5.81 16.93 -7.48
C HIS A 205 5.43 15.53 -7.98
N ALA A 206 4.18 15.32 -8.39
CA ALA A 206 3.74 14.08 -9.01
C ALA A 206 4.50 13.79 -10.32
N LEU A 207 4.65 14.77 -11.20
CA LEU A 207 5.40 14.63 -12.44
C LEU A 207 6.87 14.30 -12.18
N GLN A 208 7.51 15.03 -11.26
CA GLN A 208 8.89 14.79 -10.86
C GLN A 208 9.08 13.38 -10.28
N TYR A 209 8.10 12.86 -9.54
CA TYR A 209 8.15 11.47 -9.04
C TYR A 209 8.10 10.46 -10.20
N TYR A 210 7.16 10.61 -11.14
CA TYR A 210 7.06 9.67 -12.27
C TYR A 210 8.25 9.78 -13.23
N GLU A 211 8.89 10.94 -13.35
CA GLU A 211 10.16 11.07 -14.07
C GLU A 211 11.25 10.15 -13.48
N VAL A 212 11.43 10.17 -12.16
CA VAL A 212 12.39 9.27 -11.46
C VAL A 212 12.00 7.82 -11.61
N LEU A 213 10.72 7.52 -11.46
CA LEU A 213 10.21 6.17 -11.56
C LEU A 213 10.45 5.60 -12.96
N LEU A 214 10.13 6.35 -14.01
CA LEU A 214 10.34 5.94 -15.40
C LEU A 214 11.82 5.77 -15.73
N ASP A 215 12.68 6.71 -15.31
CA ASP A 215 14.14 6.58 -15.45
C ASP A 215 14.66 5.29 -14.80
N SER A 216 14.11 4.91 -13.64
CA SER A 216 14.46 3.66 -12.96
C SER A 216 14.02 2.40 -13.71
N ILE A 217 12.91 2.45 -14.47
CA ILE A 217 12.45 1.33 -15.29
C ILE A 217 13.23 1.24 -16.59
N GLU A 218 13.51 2.37 -17.24
CA GLU A 218 14.32 2.42 -18.46
C GLU A 218 15.71 1.82 -18.23
N ALA A 219 16.30 2.02 -17.05
CA ALA A 219 17.59 1.45 -16.67
C ALA A 219 17.62 -0.08 -16.52
N THR A 220 16.47 -0.76 -16.53
CA THR A 220 16.35 -2.22 -16.34
C THR A 220 16.44 -3.02 -17.65
N ASN A 221 16.66 -2.35 -18.79
CA ASN A 221 16.77 -2.96 -20.13
C ASN A 221 15.55 -3.81 -20.53
N VAL A 222 14.36 -3.48 -20.02
CA VAL A 222 13.10 -4.11 -20.44
C VAL A 222 12.75 -3.73 -21.88
N THR A 223 11.97 -4.58 -22.55
CA THR A 223 11.49 -4.24 -23.89
C THR A 223 10.53 -3.04 -23.84
N SER A 224 10.48 -2.26 -24.92
CA SER A 224 9.55 -1.12 -25.02
C SER A 224 8.07 -1.54 -24.86
N ASP A 225 7.69 -2.73 -25.34
CA ASP A 225 6.34 -3.28 -25.14
C ASP A 225 6.05 -3.55 -23.65
N THR A 226 7.01 -4.11 -22.93
CA THR A 226 6.92 -4.35 -21.49
C THR A 226 6.79 -3.06 -20.70
N ALA A 227 7.66 -2.08 -20.98
CA ALA A 227 7.62 -0.76 -20.33
C ALA A 227 6.27 -0.08 -20.58
N SER A 228 5.78 -0.10 -21.83
CA SER A 228 4.48 0.48 -22.19
C SER A 228 3.31 -0.18 -21.46
N LYS A 229 3.35 -1.50 -21.23
CA LYS A 229 2.33 -2.21 -20.43
C LYS A 229 2.37 -1.79 -18.96
N ILE A 230 3.56 -1.68 -18.36
CA ILE A 230 3.71 -1.19 -16.98
C ILE A 230 3.14 0.23 -16.87
N GLU A 231 3.52 1.12 -17.77
CA GLU A 231 3.03 2.50 -17.81
C GLU A 231 1.50 2.55 -17.93
N ARG A 232 0.95 1.83 -18.91
CA ARG A 232 -0.48 1.85 -19.22
C ARG A 232 -1.35 1.25 -18.12
N PHE A 233 -0.95 0.11 -17.55
CA PHE A 233 -1.82 -0.66 -16.66
C PHE A 233 -1.51 -0.44 -15.17
N LEU A 234 -0.36 0.13 -14.81
CA LEU A 234 -0.03 0.44 -13.41
C LEU A 234 0.14 1.94 -13.14
N PHE A 235 0.88 2.66 -13.99
CA PHE A 235 1.25 4.04 -13.69
C PHE A 235 0.14 5.02 -14.08
N LEU A 236 -0.46 4.86 -15.26
CA LEU A 236 -1.52 5.73 -15.75
C LEU A 236 -2.72 5.78 -14.78
N PRO A 237 -3.31 4.65 -14.32
CA PRO A 237 -4.42 4.71 -13.36
C PRO A 237 -4.04 5.40 -12.05
N ARG A 238 -2.79 5.24 -11.59
CA ARG A 238 -2.28 5.92 -10.39
C ARG A 238 -2.08 7.42 -10.61
N ILE A 239 -1.64 7.85 -11.79
CA ILE A 239 -1.54 9.26 -12.17
C ILE A 239 -2.94 9.88 -12.22
N GLU A 240 -3.90 9.20 -12.84
CA GLU A 240 -5.31 9.63 -12.88
C GLU A 240 -5.86 9.81 -11.47
N ASN A 241 -5.64 8.84 -10.58
CA ASN A 241 -6.11 8.94 -9.20
C ASN A 241 -5.47 10.11 -8.43
N ILE A 242 -4.18 10.38 -8.62
CA ILE A 242 -3.51 11.55 -8.01
C ILE A 242 -4.18 12.86 -8.48
N VAL A 243 -4.40 13.00 -9.78
CA VAL A 243 -5.00 14.21 -10.37
C VAL A 243 -6.46 14.37 -9.91
N LEU A 244 -7.27 13.32 -10.06
CA LEU A 244 -8.69 13.34 -9.75
C LEU A 244 -8.95 13.49 -8.25
N GLY A 245 -8.22 12.74 -7.40
CA GLY A 245 -8.34 12.85 -5.95
C GLY A 245 -8.05 14.27 -5.45
N ARG A 246 -7.03 14.93 -6.01
CA ARG A 246 -6.71 16.32 -5.67
C ARG A 246 -7.75 17.31 -6.19
N LEU A 247 -8.36 17.07 -7.35
CA LEU A 247 -9.44 17.92 -7.88
C LEU A 247 -10.72 17.80 -7.05
N SER A 248 -11.04 16.59 -6.59
CA SER A 248 -12.22 16.31 -5.75
C SER A 248 -12.10 16.89 -4.34
N ALA A 249 -10.89 17.06 -3.81
CA ALA A 249 -10.60 17.68 -2.52
C ALA A 249 -9.57 18.81 -2.68
N PRO A 250 -9.98 20.02 -3.11
CA PRO A 250 -9.06 21.11 -3.45
C PRO A 250 -8.45 21.81 -2.23
N ASP A 251 -9.11 21.71 -1.07
CA ASP A 251 -8.64 22.32 0.17
C ASP A 251 -7.30 21.74 0.60
N LYS A 252 -6.40 22.60 1.07
CA LYS A 252 -5.09 22.17 1.56
C LYS A 252 -5.27 21.45 2.89
N MET A 253 -4.58 20.33 3.02
CA MET A 253 -4.52 19.59 4.28
C MET A 253 -3.07 19.55 4.78
N PRO A 254 -2.85 19.51 6.10
CA PRO A 254 -1.51 19.24 6.62
C PRO A 254 -0.93 17.97 6.01
N HIS A 255 0.40 17.93 5.91
CA HIS A 255 1.10 16.72 5.48
C HIS A 255 0.64 15.51 6.29
N TRP A 256 0.50 14.34 5.66
CA TRP A 256 -0.08 13.14 6.29
C TRP A 256 0.61 12.76 7.61
N LYS A 257 1.95 12.87 7.69
CA LYS A 257 2.71 12.68 8.95
C LYS A 257 2.25 13.59 10.09
N ALA A 258 1.91 14.85 9.78
CA ALA A 258 1.37 15.79 10.76
C ALA A 258 -0.05 15.42 11.18
N LEU A 259 -0.86 14.87 10.27
CA LEU A 259 -2.19 14.33 10.59
C LEU A 259 -2.10 13.12 11.52
N PHE A 260 -1.17 12.20 11.26
CA PHE A 260 -0.86 11.07 12.16
C PHE A 260 -0.46 11.56 13.56
N ALA A 261 0.49 12.49 13.65
CA ALA A 261 0.91 13.06 14.93
C ALA A 261 -0.25 13.77 15.66
N SER A 262 -1.09 14.50 14.94
CA SER A 262 -2.26 15.19 15.49
C SER A 262 -3.36 14.24 15.97
N ALA A 263 -3.49 13.07 15.32
CA ALA A 263 -4.33 11.96 15.80
C ALA A 263 -3.68 11.21 16.98
N GLY A 264 -2.46 11.57 17.37
CA GLY A 264 -1.72 11.03 18.50
C GLY A 264 -1.04 9.70 18.21
N PHE A 265 -0.71 9.41 16.95
CA PHE A 265 0.20 8.33 16.60
C PHE A 265 1.65 8.75 16.85
N LEU A 266 2.47 7.83 17.35
CA LEU A 266 3.89 8.06 17.58
C LEU A 266 4.74 7.23 16.60
N PRO A 267 5.76 7.82 15.95
CA PRO A 267 6.60 7.09 15.03
C PRO A 267 7.41 6.00 15.76
N VAL A 268 7.59 4.86 15.11
CA VAL A 268 8.38 3.72 15.55
C VAL A 268 9.52 3.52 14.56
N ALA A 269 10.75 3.42 15.06
CA ALA A 269 11.91 3.16 14.22
C ALA A 269 11.92 1.70 13.77
N PHE A 270 12.28 1.46 12.51
CA PHE A 270 12.54 0.12 12.01
C PHE A 270 13.76 -0.50 12.68
N SER A 271 13.72 -1.82 12.85
CA SER A 271 14.84 -2.60 13.37
C SER A 271 16.03 -2.62 12.39
N ASN A 272 17.21 -2.93 12.92
CA ASN A 272 18.40 -3.16 12.08
C ASN A 272 18.21 -4.35 11.13
N PHE A 273 17.34 -5.32 11.49
CA PHE A 273 17.02 -6.45 10.63
C PHE A 273 16.18 -6.02 9.43
N ALA A 274 15.15 -5.17 9.63
CA ALA A 274 14.38 -4.59 8.54
C ALA A 274 15.25 -3.74 7.59
N GLU A 275 16.17 -2.94 8.16
CA GLU A 275 17.15 -2.15 7.39
C GLU A 275 18.07 -3.05 6.54
N THR A 276 18.66 -4.07 7.16
CA THR A 276 19.54 -5.04 6.48
C THR A 276 18.80 -5.80 5.37
N GLN A 277 17.56 -6.21 5.63
CA GLN A 277 16.73 -6.91 4.64
C GLN A 277 16.45 -6.02 3.42
N ALA A 278 16.12 -4.74 3.64
CA ALA A 278 15.89 -3.77 2.57
C ALA A 278 17.17 -3.50 1.75
N GLU A 279 18.33 -3.38 2.41
CA GLU A 279 19.61 -3.26 1.71
C GLU A 279 19.95 -4.50 0.88
N CYS A 280 19.76 -5.69 1.44
CA CYS A 280 19.99 -6.96 0.74
C CYS A 280 19.08 -7.10 -0.47
N LEU A 281 17.83 -6.67 -0.37
CA LEU A 281 16.89 -6.61 -1.49
C LEU A 281 17.45 -5.75 -2.63
N VAL A 282 17.92 -4.54 -2.33
CA VAL A 282 18.45 -3.64 -3.37
C VAL A 282 19.75 -4.19 -3.98
N LYS A 283 20.63 -4.79 -3.17
CA LYS A 283 21.90 -5.38 -3.64
C LYS A 283 21.70 -6.54 -4.63
N ARG A 284 20.59 -7.29 -4.53
CA ARG A 284 20.26 -8.41 -5.44
C ARG A 284 19.44 -7.98 -6.66
N THR A 285 18.92 -6.75 -6.70
CA THR A 285 18.08 -6.29 -7.80
C THR A 285 18.92 -5.95 -9.03
N PRO A 286 18.50 -6.36 -10.23
CA PRO A 286 19.18 -5.97 -11.47
C PRO A 286 19.13 -4.45 -11.67
N GLY A 287 20.23 -3.86 -12.11
CA GLY A 287 20.33 -2.41 -12.38
C GLY A 287 21.09 -1.63 -11.30
N ARG A 288 21.90 -0.66 -11.72
CA ARG A 288 22.66 0.22 -10.82
C ARG A 288 21.86 1.49 -10.58
N GLY A 289 21.64 1.86 -9.32
CA GLY A 289 21.03 3.14 -8.97
C GLY A 289 20.11 3.08 -7.76
N PHE A 290 19.51 1.93 -7.46
CA PHE A 290 18.71 1.79 -6.25
C PHE A 290 19.57 1.84 -4.98
N ARG A 291 19.07 2.51 -3.95
CA ARG A 291 19.67 2.52 -2.60
C ARG A 291 18.58 2.63 -1.53
N VAL A 292 18.88 2.14 -0.33
CA VAL A 292 18.04 2.34 0.85
C VAL A 292 18.73 3.35 1.76
N GLU A 293 17.97 4.32 2.26
CA GLU A 293 18.42 5.30 3.24
C GLU A 293 17.54 5.24 4.49
N LYS A 294 18.18 5.31 5.65
CA LYS A 294 17.48 5.56 6.90
C LYS A 294 17.30 7.07 7.09
N ARG A 295 16.06 7.52 7.21
CA ARG A 295 15.73 8.93 7.47
C ARG A 295 14.83 9.01 8.69
N GLN A 296 15.40 9.41 9.83
CA GLN A 296 14.69 9.41 11.12
C GLN A 296 14.11 8.02 11.43
N ALA A 297 12.79 7.90 11.61
CA ALA A 297 12.09 6.64 11.86
C ALA A 297 11.62 5.93 10.57
N SER A 298 12.03 6.40 9.39
CA SER A 298 11.63 5.85 8.09
C SER A 298 12.77 5.14 7.37
N LEU A 299 12.43 4.14 6.57
CA LEU A 299 13.30 3.55 5.56
C LEU A 299 12.85 4.05 4.19
N VAL A 300 13.79 4.52 3.38
CA VAL A 300 13.52 5.20 2.12
C VAL A 300 14.22 4.49 0.98
N LEU A 301 13.46 4.02 0.01
CA LEU A 301 13.98 3.55 -1.27
C LEU A 301 14.19 4.75 -2.19
N CYS A 302 15.40 4.86 -2.71
CA CYS A 302 15.80 5.91 -3.65
C CYS A 302 16.26 5.28 -4.97
N TRP A 303 16.06 6.02 -6.06
CA TRP A 303 16.75 5.83 -7.32
C TRP A 303 17.75 6.96 -7.52
N GLN A 304 19.02 6.60 -7.68
CA GLN A 304 20.16 7.50 -7.59
C GLN A 304 20.17 8.25 -6.26
N SER A 305 19.83 9.54 -6.27
CA SER A 305 19.69 10.39 -5.08
C SER A 305 18.28 10.88 -4.83
N ARG A 306 17.31 10.45 -5.64
CA ARG A 306 15.91 10.88 -5.57
C ARG A 306 15.05 9.79 -4.92
N GLU A 307 14.17 10.20 -4.03
CA GLU A 307 13.26 9.30 -3.31
C GLU A 307 12.19 8.74 -4.24
N LEU A 308 11.89 7.44 -4.08
CA LEU A 308 10.78 6.76 -4.74
C LEU A 308 9.72 6.31 -3.73
N MET A 309 10.13 5.85 -2.56
CA MET A 309 9.18 5.35 -1.57
C MET A 309 9.76 5.44 -0.17
N SER A 310 8.96 5.88 0.79
CA SER A 310 9.27 5.87 2.21
C SER A 310 8.31 4.93 2.93
N ALA A 311 8.86 3.99 3.70
CA ALA A 311 8.13 3.20 4.69
C ALA A 311 8.25 3.86 6.08
N SER A 312 7.19 3.79 6.87
CA SER A 312 7.12 4.31 8.24
C SER A 312 6.23 3.41 9.10
N ALA A 313 6.56 3.30 10.38
CA ALA A 313 5.74 2.57 11.36
C ALA A 313 5.30 3.51 12.48
N TRP A 314 4.14 3.24 13.07
CA TRP A 314 3.49 4.07 14.05
C TRP A 314 2.79 3.23 15.12
N ARG A 315 2.73 3.73 16.35
CA ARG A 315 1.95 3.16 17.47
C ARG A 315 0.90 4.14 17.95
N CYS A 316 -0.21 3.62 18.48
CA CYS A 316 -1.27 4.42 19.10
C CYS A 316 -0.88 4.97 20.49
#